data_AF-A0AAW5LJG9-F1
#
_entry.id   AF-A0AAW5LJG9-F1
#
_cell.length_a   1.000
_cell.length_b   1.000
_cell.length_c   1.000
_cell.angle_alpha   90.00
_cell.angle_beta   90.00
_cell.angle_gamma   90.00
#
_symmetry.space_group_name_H-M   'P 1'
#
loop_
_entity.id
_entity.type
_entity.pdbx_description
1 polymer ?
#
loop_
_entity_poly.entity_id
_entity_poly.type
_entity_poly.pdbx_seq_one_letter_code
_entity_poly.pdbx_strand_id
1 'polypeptide(L)'
;MKVNYNNKTLKIDVELYLTGTTGIIAYDEDGEVYGQLTTNTVVPMLEEWITVDTNNYPSVDKALIEAGIIEQEPITYVHSGFCSYPMYSLTDEVCSIALESSE
;
A
#
# COMPACT_ATOMS: atom_id res chain seq x y z
N MET A 1 5.21 -8.05 6.33
CA MET A 1 6.33 -8.08 5.35
C MET A 1 7.37 -7.03 5.70
N LYS A 2 8.52 -6.93 4.99
CA LYS A 2 9.54 -5.87 5.24
C LYS A 2 9.89 -5.13 3.96
N VAL A 3 10.04 -3.82 4.04
CA VAL A 3 10.39 -2.92 2.92
C VAL A 3 11.54 -2.01 3.32
N ASN A 4 12.52 -1.86 2.45
CA ASN A 4 13.58 -0.86 2.64
C ASN A 4 13.15 0.46 2.00
N TYR A 5 12.97 1.51 2.80
CA TYR A 5 12.55 2.82 2.32
C TYR A 5 13.21 3.92 3.14
N ASN A 6 13.74 4.96 2.47
CA ASN A 6 14.41 6.11 3.11
C ASN A 6 15.47 5.71 4.16
N ASN A 7 16.33 4.74 3.83
CA ASN A 7 17.38 4.19 4.72
C ASN A 7 16.83 3.55 6.01
N LYS A 8 15.56 3.15 6.03
CA LYS A 8 14.93 2.40 7.12
C LYS A 8 14.41 1.07 6.61
N THR A 9 14.41 0.06 7.49
CA THR A 9 13.64 -1.16 7.28
C THR A 9 12.27 -0.95 7.93
N LEU A 10 11.22 -0.95 7.12
CA LEU A 10 9.85 -0.81 7.59
C LEU A 10 9.19 -2.19 7.65
N LYS A 11 8.46 -2.48 8.73
CA LYS A 11 7.52 -3.59 8.78
C LYS A 11 6.23 -3.13 8.10
N ILE A 12 5.75 -3.90 7.14
CA ILE A 12 4.53 -3.63 6.39
C ILE A 12 3.42 -4.58 6.82
N ASP A 13 2.30 -4.01 7.24
CA ASP A 13 1.04 -4.72 7.44
C ASP A 13 0.01 -4.22 6.42
N VAL A 14 -0.79 -5.16 5.93
CA VAL A 14 -1.86 -4.93 4.95
C VAL A 14 -3.17 -5.10 5.68
N GLU A 15 -4.05 -4.10 5.61
CA GLU A 15 -5.30 -4.07 6.36
C GLU A 15 -6.47 -3.69 5.46
N LEU A 16 -7.62 -4.31 5.69
CA LEU A 16 -8.86 -3.91 5.05
C LEU A 16 -9.42 -2.66 5.75
N TYR A 17 -9.55 -1.56 5.01
CA TYR A 17 -10.30 -0.41 5.50
C TYR A 17 -11.77 -0.80 5.70
N LEU A 18 -12.43 -0.18 6.68
CA LEU A 18 -13.87 -0.32 6.91
C LEU A 18 -14.73 -0.04 5.66
N THR A 19 -14.19 0.71 4.70
CA THR A 19 -14.85 1.04 3.42
C THR A 19 -14.74 -0.07 2.36
N GLY A 20 -14.14 -1.22 2.69
CA GLY A 20 -14.01 -2.37 1.78
C GLY A 20 -12.85 -2.26 0.78
N THR A 21 -11.88 -1.41 1.05
CA THR A 21 -10.67 -1.23 0.22
C THR A 21 -9.44 -1.58 1.05
N THR A 22 -8.37 -2.05 0.43
CA THR A 22 -7.17 -2.43 1.19
C THR A 22 -6.21 -1.25 1.37
N GLY A 23 -5.53 -1.23 2.51
CA GLY A 23 -4.54 -0.24 2.88
C GLY A 23 -3.23 -0.87 3.34
N ILE A 24 -2.18 -0.06 3.34
CA ILE A 24 -0.87 -0.43 3.84
C ILE A 24 -0.49 0.49 5.00
N ILE A 25 -0.18 -0.11 6.15
CA ILE A 25 0.40 0.59 7.30
C ILE A 25 1.84 0.12 7.47
N ALA A 26 2.75 1.08 7.58
CA ALA A 26 4.15 0.84 7.85
C ALA A 26 4.50 1.17 9.29
N TYR A 27 5.33 0.31 9.89
CA TYR A 27 5.90 0.48 11.21
C TYR A 27 7.42 0.52 11.10
N ASP A 28 8.08 1.30 11.94
CA ASP A 28 9.54 1.29 12.02
C ASP A 28 10.08 0.12 12.84
N GLU A 29 11.40 0.09 13.06
CA GLU A 29 12.09 -1.00 13.75
C GLU A 29 11.72 -1.12 15.24
N ASP A 30 11.25 -0.02 15.85
CA ASP A 30 10.80 0.01 17.24
C ASP A 30 9.32 -0.41 17.36
N GLY A 31 8.64 -0.64 16.21
CA GLY A 31 7.23 -1.00 16.15
C GLY A 31 6.29 0.20 16.19
N GLU A 32 6.81 1.42 16.09
CA GLU A 32 6.01 2.64 16.02
C GLU A 32 5.47 2.86 14.61
N VAL A 33 4.29 3.47 14.51
CA VAL A 33 3.67 3.76 13.20
C VAL A 33 4.56 4.76 12.45
N TYR A 34 5.16 4.30 11.36
CA TYR A 34 5.88 5.17 10.41
C TYR A 34 4.90 5.99 9.59
N GLY A 35 3.82 5.35 9.14
CA GLY A 35 2.77 6.01 8.37
C GLY A 35 1.90 5.05 7.56
N GLN A 36 0.78 5.58 7.10
CA GLN A 36 -0.10 4.89 6.16
C GLN A 36 0.39 5.16 4.74
N LEU A 37 0.88 4.12 4.04
CA LEU A 37 1.49 4.25 2.71
C LEU A 37 0.46 4.31 1.59
N THR A 38 -0.82 4.19 1.92
CA THR A 38 -1.96 4.26 1.00
C THR A 38 -2.87 5.44 1.35
N THR A 39 -3.50 6.00 0.34
CA THR A 39 -4.57 7.00 0.50
C THR A 39 -5.90 6.35 0.19
N ASN A 40 -6.94 6.61 0.98
CA ASN A 40 -8.31 6.23 0.61
C ASN A 40 -8.88 7.31 -0.32
N THR A 41 -9.09 6.96 -1.60
CA THR A 41 -9.56 7.90 -2.63
C THR A 41 -11.08 7.88 -2.83
N VAL A 42 -11.83 7.14 -2.00
CA VAL A 42 -13.29 6.89 -2.10
C VAL A 42 -13.77 6.37 -3.47
N VAL A 43 -12.84 5.99 -4.35
CA VAL A 43 -13.14 5.36 -5.64
C VAL A 43 -13.45 3.90 -5.40
N PRO A 44 -14.56 3.36 -5.94
CA PRO A 44 -14.82 1.93 -5.92
C PRO A 44 -13.68 1.17 -6.62
N MET A 45 -13.05 0.25 -5.90
CA MET A 45 -11.93 -0.55 -6.38
C MET A 45 -12.08 -2.00 -5.90
N LEU A 46 -11.39 -2.92 -6.57
CA LEU A 46 -11.31 -4.30 -6.12
C LEU A 46 -10.56 -4.37 -4.77
N GLU A 47 -10.80 -5.42 -3.99
CA GLU A 47 -10.20 -5.54 -2.65
C GLU A 47 -8.67 -5.62 -2.73
N GLU A 48 -8.13 -6.23 -3.78
CA GLU A 48 -6.70 -6.32 -4.06
C GLU A 48 -6.09 -5.03 -4.62
N TRP A 49 -6.89 -4.00 -4.91
CA TRP A 49 -6.39 -2.74 -5.45
C TRP A 49 -6.18 -1.71 -4.34
N ILE A 50 -5.07 -0.99 -4.46
CA ILE A 50 -4.69 0.06 -3.53
C ILE A 50 -4.22 1.31 -4.26
N THR A 51 -4.44 2.48 -3.67
CA THR A 51 -3.84 3.74 -4.11
C THR A 51 -2.67 4.10 -3.22
N VAL A 52 -1.46 4.12 -3.79
CA VAL A 52 -0.22 4.37 -3.06
C VAL A 52 0.01 5.87 -2.91
N ASP A 53 0.34 6.31 -1.70
CA ASP A 53 0.56 7.72 -1.39
C ASP A 53 1.98 8.19 -1.74
N THR A 54 2.26 8.26 -3.04
CA THR A 54 3.53 8.77 -3.56
C THR A 54 3.70 10.28 -3.38
N ASN A 55 2.66 10.99 -2.96
CA ASN A 55 2.71 12.43 -2.69
C ASN A 55 3.34 12.70 -1.32
N ASN A 56 2.94 11.95 -0.29
CA ASN A 56 3.53 12.04 1.05
C ASN A 56 4.77 11.15 1.22
N TYR A 57 4.88 10.07 0.45
CA TYR A 57 6.01 9.14 0.47
C TYR A 57 6.59 8.97 -0.94
N PRO A 58 7.43 9.93 -1.40
CA PRO A 58 7.99 9.88 -2.74
C PRO A 58 8.73 8.57 -3.02
N SER A 59 8.47 7.97 -4.18
CA SER A 59 9.06 6.69 -4.63
C SER A 59 8.78 5.47 -3.74
N VAL A 60 7.79 5.52 -2.84
CA VAL A 60 7.45 4.37 -1.99
C VAL A 60 6.88 3.19 -2.80
N ASP A 61 6.19 3.49 -3.90
CA ASP A 61 5.73 2.52 -4.89
C ASP A 61 6.87 1.62 -5.39
N LYS A 62 8.02 2.20 -5.73
CA LYS A 62 9.21 1.43 -6.14
C LYS A 62 9.70 0.48 -5.06
N ALA A 63 9.73 0.93 -3.81
CA ALA A 63 10.14 0.11 -2.69
C ALA A 63 9.15 -1.04 -2.42
N LEU A 64 7.85 -0.80 -2.62
CA LEU A 64 6.81 -1.83 -2.53
C LEU A 64 6.92 -2.86 -3.68
N ILE A 65 7.24 -2.41 -4.90
CA ILE A 65 7.49 -3.28 -6.06
C ILE A 65 8.73 -4.16 -5.82
N GLU A 66 9.85 -3.55 -5.40
CA GLU A 66 11.09 -4.28 -5.10
C GLU A 66 10.91 -5.34 -4.00
N ALA A 67 9.98 -5.09 -3.06
CA ALA A 67 9.62 -6.02 -2.00
C ALA A 67 8.57 -7.07 -2.42
N GLY A 68 8.08 -7.05 -3.66
CA GLY A 68 7.07 -7.99 -4.16
C GLY A 68 5.68 -7.79 -3.56
N ILE A 69 5.36 -6.59 -3.05
CA ILE A 69 4.08 -6.32 -2.37
C ILE A 69 2.99 -5.91 -3.36
N ILE A 70 3.37 -5.13 -4.37
CA ILE A 70 2.49 -4.67 -5.44
C ILE A 70 3.05 -5.05 -6.80
N GLU A 71 2.15 -5.13 -7.79
CA GLU A 71 2.51 -5.38 -9.18
C GLU A 71 3.37 -4.27 -9.77
N GLN A 72 4.16 -4.62 -10.80
CA GLN A 72 5.17 -3.72 -11.37
C GLN A 72 4.57 -2.44 -12.00
N GLU A 73 3.41 -2.56 -12.65
CA GLU A 73 2.80 -1.46 -13.40
C GLU A 73 1.52 -0.98 -12.70
N PRO A 74 1.30 0.35 -12.63
CA PRO A 74 0.05 0.88 -12.11
C PRO A 74 -1.10 0.53 -13.06
N ILE A 75 -2.23 0.14 -12.50
CA ILE A 75 -3.48 -0.10 -13.23
C ILE A 75 -3.96 1.21 -13.85
N THR A 76 -3.93 2.29 -13.06
CA THR A 76 -4.36 3.63 -13.45
C THR A 76 -3.85 4.65 -12.44
N TYR A 77 -4.22 5.91 -12.62
CA TYR A 77 -4.01 6.99 -11.66
C TYR A 77 -5.36 7.53 -11.21
N VAL A 78 -5.51 7.72 -9.90
CA VAL A 78 -6.70 8.30 -9.29
C VAL A 78 -6.40 9.70 -8.77
N HIS A 79 -7.31 10.63 -9.05
CA HIS A 79 -7.22 12.00 -8.59
C HIS A 79 -8.06 12.22 -7.33
N SER A 80 -7.47 12.84 -6.31
CA SER A 80 -8.18 13.36 -5.14
C SER A 80 -7.67 14.77 -4.84
N GLY A 81 -8.55 15.76 -4.96
CA GLY A 81 -8.17 17.16 -4.95
C GLY A 81 -7.16 17.51 -6.06
N PHE A 82 -6.00 18.04 -5.68
CA PHE A 82 -4.90 18.38 -6.58
C PHE A 82 -3.83 17.28 -6.69
N CYS A 83 -4.03 16.16 -5.98
CA CYS A 83 -3.08 15.06 -5.93
C CYS A 83 -3.49 13.96 -6.93
N SER A 84 -2.48 13.28 -7.47
CA SER A 84 -2.63 12.10 -8.32
C SER A 84 -1.95 10.93 -7.62
N TYR A 85 -2.65 9.81 -7.48
CA TYR A 85 -2.19 8.62 -6.78
C TYR A 85 -2.16 7.45 -7.76
N PRO A 86 -1.00 6.81 -7.97
CA PRO A 86 -0.97 5.59 -8.75
C PRO A 86 -1.72 4.48 -8.01
N MET A 87 -2.58 3.78 -8.75
CA MET A 87 -3.32 2.63 -8.28
C MET A 87 -2.64 1.36 -8.75
N TYR A 88 -2.38 0.44 -7.83
CA TYR A 88 -1.73 -0.84 -8.09
C TYR A 88 -2.60 -1.99 -7.60
N SER A 89 -2.36 -3.17 -8.16
CA SER A 89 -2.78 -4.43 -7.55
C SER A 89 -1.73 -4.87 -6.54
N LEU A 90 -2.18 -5.42 -5.41
CA LEU A 90 -1.36 -6.30 -4.59
C LEU A 90 -0.99 -7.55 -5.40
N THR A 91 0.14 -8.16 -5.06
CA THR A 91 0.54 -9.46 -5.63
C THR A 91 -0.29 -10.60 -5.03
N ASP A 92 -0.40 -11.71 -5.77
CA ASP A 92 -1.14 -12.91 -5.31
C ASP A 92 -0.67 -13.41 -3.94
N GLU A 93 0.65 -13.37 -3.69
CA GLU A 93 1.25 -13.75 -2.40
C GLU A 93 0.72 -12.85 -1.27
N VAL A 94 0.67 -11.54 -1.47
CA VAL A 94 0.18 -10.61 -0.46
C VAL A 94 -1.32 -10.73 -0.24
N CYS A 95 -2.11 -10.93 -1.29
CA CYS A 95 -3.54 -11.16 -1.20
C CYS A 95 -3.86 -12.39 -0.34
N SER A 96 -3.13 -13.49 -0.53
CA SER A 96 -3.33 -14.71 0.27
C SER A 96 -3.08 -14.48 1.78
N ILE A 97 -2.03 -13.73 2.12
CA ILE A 97 -1.69 -13.42 3.53
C ILE A 97 -2.72 -12.47 4.16
N ALA A 98 -3.16 -11.45 3.43
CA ALA A 98 -4.11 -10.44 3.93
C ALA A 98 -5.51 -11.02 4.16
N LEU A 99 -5.96 -11.95 3.31
CA LEU A 99 -7.30 -12.54 3.40
C LEU A 99 -7.39 -13.67 4.45
N GLU A 100 -6.30 -14.39 4.73
CA GLU A 100 -6.24 -15.39 5.81
C GLU A 100 -6.31 -14.77 7.22
N SER A 101 -5.98 -13.49 7.36
CA SER A 101 -5.99 -12.78 8.65
C SER A 101 -7.33 -12.10 8.98
N SER A 102 -8.32 -12.23 8.09
CA SER A 102 -9.68 -11.70 8.25
C SER A 102 -10.76 -12.73 8.62
N GLU A 103 -10.40 -14.01 8.83
CA GLU A 103 -11.26 -15.06 9.41
C GLU A 103 -11.07 -15.23 10.93
#